data_AF-A0A816T1Y1-F1
#
_entry.id   AF-A0A816T1Y1-F1
#
_cell.length_a   1.000
_cell.length_b   1.000
_cell.length_c   1.000
_cell.angle_alpha   90.00
_cell.angle_beta   90.00
_cell.angle_gamma   90.00
#
_symmetry.space_group_name_H-M   'P 1'
#
loop_
_entity.id
_entity.type
_entity.pdbx_description
1 polymer ?
#
loop_
_entity_poly.entity_id
_entity_poly.type
_entity_poly.pdbx_seq_one_letter_code
_entity_poly.pdbx_strand_id
1 'polypeptide(L)' 'MLLFTSSNRGQPILNYNSHQYTKKRVRKTSNEWRCRDRGCTSTISLCTVDAKVLREPSTHICQQSASV' A
#
# COMPACT_ATOMS: atom_id res chain seq x y z
N MET A 1 -7.42 5.28 7.64
CA MET A 1 -6.39 6.35 7.58
C MET A 1 -5.33 5.95 6.56
N LEU A 2 -4.84 6.91 5.76
CA LEU A 2 -3.80 6.73 4.75
C LEU A 2 -2.53 7.43 5.23
N LEU A 3 -1.42 6.70 5.36
CA LEU A 3 -0.16 7.24 5.88
C LEU A 3 1.03 6.69 5.09
N PHE A 4 1.90 7.58 4.60
CA PHE A 4 3.16 7.20 3.99
C PHE A 4 4.27 7.17 5.04
N THR A 5 4.94 6.03 5.17
CA THR A 5 6.13 5.88 6.00
C THR A 5 7.29 5.36 5.15
N SER A 6 8.45 5.22 5.76
CA SER A 6 9.62 4.61 5.12
C SER A 6 10.05 3.39 5.93
N SER A 7 10.52 2.36 5.25
CA SER A 7 11.21 1.25 5.91
C SER A 7 12.56 1.71 6.46
N ASN A 8 13.15 0.93 7.36
CA ASN A 8 14.52 1.18 7.86
C ASN A 8 15.58 1.21 6.74
N ARG A 9 15.26 0.71 5.54
CA ARG A 9 16.13 0.75 4.35
C ARG A 9 15.73 1.87 3.37
N GLY A 10 14.89 2.81 3.79
CA GLY A 10 14.41 3.93 2.97
C GLY A 10 13.37 3.57 1.91
N GLN A 11 12.81 2.35 1.93
CA GLN A 11 11.78 1.98 0.95
C GLN A 11 10.44 2.58 1.35
N PRO A 12 9.68 3.17 0.41
CA PRO A 12 8.38 3.76 0.73
C PRO A 12 7.37 2.68 1.11
N ILE A 13 6.68 2.91 2.23
CA ILE A 13 5.60 2.06 2.75
C ILE A 13 4.33 2.90 2.80
N LEU A 14 3.25 2.33 2.28
CA LEU A 14 1.90 2.87 2.42
C LEU A 14 1.17 2.09 3.50
N ASN A 15 0.68 2.78 4.52
CA ASN A 15 -0.19 2.22 5.54
C ASN A 15 -1.62 2.65 5.22
N TYR A 16 -2.47 1.68 4.93
CA TYR A 16 -3.87 1.92 4.61
C TYR A 16 -4.73 0.83 5.25
N ASN A 17 -5.77 1.25 5.97
CA ASN A 17 -6.73 0.35 6.62
C ASN A 17 -6.05 -0.78 7.44
N SER A 18 -5.08 -0.42 8.29
CA SER A 18 -4.31 -1.35 9.12
C SER A 18 -3.48 -2.40 8.35
N HIS A 19 -3.21 -2.16 7.07
CA HIS A 19 -2.35 -2.99 6.24
C HIS A 19 -1.21 -2.16 5.67
N GLN A 20 -0.05 -2.80 5.55
CA GLN A 20 1.12 -2.21 4.92
C GLN A 20 1.21 -2.64 3.47
N TYR A 21 1.55 -1.69 2.60
CA TYR A 21 1.75 -1.92 1.19
C TYR A 21 3.10 -1.36 0.76
N THR A 22 3.75 -2.07 -0.14
CA THR A 22 5.00 -1.64 -0.78
C THR A 22 4.71 -1.23 -2.22
N LYS A 23 5.50 -0.30 -2.73
CA LYS A 23 5.34 0.20 -4.10
C LYS A 23 5.65 -0.93 -5.09
N LYS A 24 4.66 -1.28 -5.92
CA LYS A 24 4.79 -2.35 -6.92
C LYS A 24 5.05 -1.79 -8.31
N ARG A 25 4.29 -0.77 -8.72
CA ARG A 25 4.42 -0.17 -10.06
C ARG A 25 4.11 1.31 -10.04
N VAL A 26 4.89 2.09 -10.77
CA VAL A 26 4.59 3.50 -11.05
C VAL A 26 4.01 3.60 -12.45
N ARG A 27 2.87 4.27 -12.59
CA ARG A 27 2.25 4.65 -13.86
C ARG A 27 2.24 6.16 -13.97
N LYS A 28 1.94 6.69 -15.16
CA LYS A 28 1.90 8.14 -15.43
C LYS A 28 0.99 8.90 -14.44
N THR A 29 -0.17 8.32 -14.11
CA THR A 29 -1.20 8.98 -13.29
C THR A 29 -1.48 8.27 -11.96
N SER A 30 -0.89 7.09 -11.74
CA SER A 30 -1.16 6.29 -10.55
C SER A 30 0.02 5.47 -10.09
N ASN A 31 0.08 5.21 -8.79
CA ASN A 31 1.01 4.27 -8.17
C ASN A 31 0.23 3.04 -7.71
N GLU A 32 0.66 1.87 -8.15
CA GLU A 32 0.15 0.58 -7.71
C GLU A 32 0.99 0.09 -6.53
N TRP A 33 0.34 -0.23 -5.43
CA TRP A 33 0.94 -0.73 -4.21
C TRP A 33 0.41 -2.12 -3.92
N ARG A 34 1.28 -3.02 -3.47
CA ARG A 34 0.91 -4.40 -3.12
C ARG A 34 1.06 -4.58 -1.62
N CYS A 35 0.15 -5.34 -1.01
CA CYS A 35 0.28 -5.74 0.37
C CYS A 35 1.66 -6.36 0.63
N ARG A 36 2.28 -5.94 1.72
CA ARG A 36 3.64 -6.36 2.11
C ARG A 36 3.68 -7.80 2.63
N ASP A 37 2.55 -8.30 3.12
CA ASP A 37 2.46 -9.64 3.70
C ASP A 37 2.74 -10.75 2.68
N ARG A 38 3.51 -11.75 3.09
CA ARG A 38 3.95 -12.84 2.21
C ARG A 38 2.79 -13.81 1.98
N GLY A 39 2.26 -13.81 0.76
CA GLY A 39 1.12 -14.63 0.37
C GLY A 39 -0.11 -13.79 0.03
N CYS A 40 -0.17 -12.56 0.54
CA CYS A 40 -1.23 -11.63 0.17
C CYS A 40 -0.99 -11.05 -1.24
N THR A 41 -2.03 -11.09 -2.07
CA THR A 41 -2.05 -10.54 -3.43
C THR A 41 -2.86 -9.25 -3.52
N SER A 42 -3.35 -8.73 -2.38
CA SER A 42 -4.12 -7.49 -2.36
C SER A 42 -3.29 -6.31 -2.86
N THR A 43 -3.91 -5.48 -3.70
CA THR A 43 -3.29 -4.31 -4.33
C THR A 43 -4.19 -3.10 -4.24
N ILE A 44 -3.61 -1.94 -3.97
CA ILE A 44 -4.29 -0.64 -3.95
C ILE A 44 -3.64 0.28 -4.97
N SER A 45 -4.44 1.12 -5.63
CA SER A 45 -3.92 2.13 -6.56
C SER A 45 -4.20 3.52 -6.03
N LEU A 46 -3.17 4.35 -5.94
CA LEU A 46 -3.28 5.76 -5.53
C LEU A 46 -3.00 6.69 -6.72
N CYS A 47 -3.68 7.84 -6.76
CA CYS A 47 -3.35 8.93 -7.66
C CYS A 47 -1.96 9.47 -7.32
N THR A 48 -1.12 9.69 -8.33
CA THR A 48 0.25 10.20 -8.10
C THR A 48 0.26 11.63 -7.55
N VAL A 49 -0.73 12.45 -7.92
CA VAL A 49 -0.75 13.88 -7.60
C VAL A 49 -1.38 14.15 -6.24
N ASP A 50 -2.53 13.52 -5.96
CA ASP A 50 -3.36 13.81 -4.78
C ASP A 50 -3.30 12.70 -3.72
N ALA A 51 -2.54 11.62 -3.97
CA ALA A 51 -2.50 10.42 -3.14
C ALA A 51 -3.87 9.76 -2.84
N LYS A 52 -4.93 10.19 -3.53
CA LYS A 52 -6.28 9.64 -3.41
C LYS A 52 -6.34 8.20 -3.89
N VAL A 53 -7.11 7.37 -3.18
CA VAL A 53 -7.37 6.00 -3.60
C VAL A 53 -8.21 6.01 -4.88
N LEU A 54 -7.64 5.47 -5.95
CA LEU A 54 -8.31 5.26 -7.23
C LEU A 54 -8.96 3.87 -7.30
N ARG A 55 -8.37 2.89 -6.61
CA ARG A 55 -8.87 1.53 -6.53
C ARG A 55 -8.61 0.99 -5.13
N GLU A 56 -9.69 0.69 -4.42
CA GLU A 56 -9.65 0.04 -3.11
C GLU A 56 -8.96 -1.33 -3.18
N PRO A 57 -8.28 -1.74 -2.10
CA PRO A 57 -7.68 -3.06 -2.01
C PRO A 57 -8.72 -4.17 -2.08
N SER A 58 -8.34 -5.30 -2.70
CA SER A 58 -9.15 -6.52 -2.68
C SER A 58 -9.11 -7.18 -1.31
N THR A 59 -9.93 -8.22 -1.13
CA THR A 59 -9.99 -9.03 0.09
C THR A 59 -8.58 -9.44 0.53
N HIS A 60 -8.25 -9.09 1.78
CA HIS A 60 -7.02 -9.50 2.42
C HIS A 60 -7.19 -10.89 3.01
N ILE A 61 -6.23 -11.78 2.73
CA ILE A 61 -6.10 -13.07 3.42
C ILE A 61 -5.16 -12.98 4.63
N CYS A 62 -4.42 -11.87 4.73
CA CYS A 62 -3.49 -11.60 5.82
C CYS A 62 -4.20 -10.89 6.97
N GLN A 63 -3.71 -11.07 8.19
CA GLN A 63 -4.18 -10.30 9.32
C GLN A 63 -3.58 -8.89 9.30
N GLN A 64 -4.25 -7.97 9.99
CA GLN A 64 -3.86 -6.56 10.09
C GLN A 64 -2.41 -6.47 10.57
N SER A 65 -1.60 -5.67 9.88
CA SER A 65 -0.23 -5.39 10.31
C SER A 65 -0.30 -4.43 11.50
N ALA A 66 -0.44 -4.98 12.70
CA ALA A 66 -0.29 -4.22 13.92
C ALA A 66 1.11 -3.57 13.90
N SER A 67 1.15 -2.26 13.72
CA SER A 67 2.36 -1.48 13.97
C SER A 67 2.45 -1.39 15.50
N VAL A 68 3.31 -2.24 16.09
CA VAL A 68 3.70 -2.19 17.50
C VAL A 68 4.52 -0.92 17.74
#